data_AF-A0A0A1UKY6-F1
#
_entry.id   AF-A0A0A1UKY6-F1
#
_cell.length_a   1.000
_cell.length_b   1.000
_cell.length_c   1.000
_cell.angle_alpha   90.00
_cell.angle_beta   90.00
_cell.angle_gamma   90.00
#
_symmetry.space_group_name_H-M   'P 1'
#
loop_
_entity.id
_entity.type
_entity.pdbx_description
1 polymer ?
#
loop_
_entity_poly.entity_id
_entity_poly.type
_entity_poly.pdbx_seq_one_letter_code
_entity_poly.pdbx_strand_id
1 'polypeptide(L)'
;MLESLRVLKLCQVWLPFRDLSLRSLTKLRLQRLAFGSRAELEVFFRALSSSSQLRDLEIISVLAAVDRLRVLLPPPSDFQISLPALDRLYLEDLYPDILNAVLASITPGGHGVTLNLTSNSYSTPFEADPLNILKLVLEGLSFQVDTLMMGCEPADVSFHGILKLMPRVTSLYMDSWTMHDSRHLLDLISPADPTSDFPKLTKLHISRTTIPLSGLDDLRNAVASHPIEELGIGVVVTEIGETEDDYDLQRPLEELDPIRSWLLDTVVPQVVWLPSDKYSKPSMPEFQSDVWVL
;
A
#
# COMPACT_ATOMS: atom_id res chain seq x y z
N MET A 1 -5.17 33.14 10.19
CA MET A 1 -6.24 32.78 9.24
C MET A 1 -6.35 31.27 8.93
N LEU A 2 -5.58 30.38 9.58
CA LEU A 2 -5.73 28.92 9.38
C LEU A 2 -6.76 28.26 10.32
N GLU A 3 -7.22 28.96 11.35
CA GLU A 3 -8.08 28.39 12.39
C GLU A 3 -9.46 27.93 11.89
N SER A 4 -9.95 28.43 10.76
CA SER A 4 -11.20 27.98 10.15
C SER A 4 -11.00 26.95 9.03
N LEU A 5 -9.75 26.61 8.70
CA LEU A 5 -9.44 25.72 7.60
C LEU A 5 -9.76 24.27 7.98
N ARG A 6 -10.63 23.63 7.19
CA ARG A 6 -11.02 22.23 7.40
C ARG A 6 -10.22 21.24 6.56
N VAL A 7 -9.80 21.66 5.37
CA VAL A 7 -9.06 20.82 4.43
C VAL A 7 -7.77 21.53 4.06
N LEU A 8 -6.65 20.86 4.24
CA LEU A 8 -5.34 21.35 3.87
C LEU A 8 -4.65 20.30 3.02
N LYS A 9 -4.26 20.68 1.80
CA LYS A 9 -3.46 19.85 0.89
C LYS A 9 -2.17 20.58 0.58
N LEU A 10 -1.05 19.96 0.91
CA LEU A 10 0.29 20.51 0.72
C LEU A 10 1.06 19.62 -0.24
N CYS A 11 1.59 20.19 -1.32
CA CYS A 11 2.39 19.46 -2.30
C CYS A 11 3.66 20.24 -2.62
N GLN A 12 4.84 19.64 -2.43
CA GLN A 12 6.14 20.25 -2.75
C GLN A 12 6.38 21.64 -2.14
N VAL A 13 5.87 21.88 -0.93
CA VAL A 13 6.07 23.15 -0.22
C VAL A 13 7.04 22.97 0.94
N TRP A 14 7.79 24.02 1.23
CA TRP A 14 8.53 24.14 2.49
C TRP A 14 7.74 25.05 3.43
N LEU A 15 7.25 24.50 4.53
CA LEU A 15 6.47 25.23 5.52
C LEU A 15 7.09 25.01 6.90
N PRO A 16 7.43 26.09 7.64
CA PRO A 16 7.76 25.95 9.04
C PRO A 16 6.48 25.59 9.80
N PHE A 17 6.38 24.36 10.30
CA PHE A 17 5.21 23.90 11.06
C PHE A 17 5.20 24.39 12.52
N ARG A 18 6.24 25.11 12.94
CA ARG A 18 6.30 25.76 14.24
C ARG A 18 5.16 26.78 14.32
N ASP A 19 4.38 26.70 15.39
CA ASP A 19 3.28 27.62 15.73
C ASP A 19 2.04 27.53 14.81
N LEU A 20 1.91 26.51 13.97
CA LEU A 20 0.68 26.29 13.21
C LEU A 20 -0.42 25.72 14.10
N SER A 21 -1.57 26.41 14.15
CA SER A 21 -2.78 25.88 14.75
C SER A 21 -3.61 25.13 13.71
N LEU A 22 -3.84 23.84 13.94
CA LEU A 22 -4.59 22.94 13.04
C LEU A 22 -5.93 22.50 13.65
N ARG A 23 -6.47 23.22 14.65
CA ARG A 23 -7.60 22.78 15.49
C ARG A 23 -8.87 22.37 14.74
N SER A 24 -9.18 23.05 13.64
CA SER A 24 -10.41 22.81 12.85
C SER A 24 -10.20 21.89 11.66
N LEU A 25 -9.00 21.33 11.51
CA LEU A 25 -8.65 20.53 10.36
C LEU A 25 -9.32 19.15 10.46
N THR A 26 -10.06 18.79 9.42
CA THR A 26 -10.73 17.49 9.28
C THR A 26 -10.03 16.60 8.27
N LYS A 27 -9.34 17.19 7.28
CA LYS A 27 -8.55 16.46 6.28
C LYS A 27 -7.19 17.12 6.05
N LEU A 28 -6.14 16.33 6.14
CA LEU A 28 -4.77 16.74 5.85
C LEU A 28 -4.14 15.82 4.83
N ARG A 29 -3.57 16.40 3.78
CA ARG A 29 -2.72 15.70 2.84
C ARG A 29 -1.36 16.37 2.74
N LEU A 30 -0.32 15.56 2.93
CA LEU A 30 1.08 15.93 2.75
C LEU A 30 1.63 15.13 1.60
N GLN A 31 2.12 15.80 0.56
CA GLN A 31 2.65 15.14 -0.62
C GLN A 31 4.01 15.74 -1.01
N ARG A 32 5.01 14.88 -1.20
CA ARG A 32 6.35 15.27 -1.68
C ARG A 32 6.95 16.40 -0.84
N LEU A 33 6.78 16.33 0.48
CA LEU A 33 7.35 17.31 1.42
C LEU A 33 8.71 16.83 1.91
N ALA A 34 9.63 17.77 2.11
CA ALA A 34 10.93 17.51 2.70
C ALA A 34 11.05 18.24 4.04
N PHE A 35 11.24 17.47 5.11
CA PHE A 35 11.61 17.96 6.42
C PHE A 35 13.13 18.05 6.50
N GLY A 36 13.64 19.17 7.04
CA GLY A 36 15.07 19.40 7.20
C GLY A 36 15.72 18.48 8.24
N SER A 37 14.92 17.83 9.10
CA SER A 37 15.37 16.80 10.02
C SER A 37 14.19 15.97 10.54
N ARG A 38 14.48 14.83 11.18
CA ARG A 38 13.49 14.07 11.94
C ARG A 38 12.82 14.89 13.05
N ALA A 39 13.56 15.78 13.71
CA ALA A 39 13.00 16.64 14.76
C ALA A 39 11.94 17.60 14.20
N GLU A 40 12.09 18.07 12.96
CA GLU A 40 11.06 18.89 12.31
C GLU A 40 9.79 18.10 12.00
N LEU A 41 9.92 16.82 11.59
CA LEU A 41 8.78 15.91 11.42
C LEU A 41 8.05 15.69 12.76
N GLU A 42 8.78 15.50 13.87
CA GLU A 42 8.19 15.40 15.21
C GLU A 42 7.49 16.69 15.65
N VAL A 43 8.09 17.86 15.38
CA VAL A 43 7.45 19.16 15.64
C VAL A 43 6.15 19.29 14.85
N PHE A 44 6.12 18.83 13.60
CA PHE A 44 4.90 18.79 12.81
C PHE A 44 3.83 17.88 13.44
N PHE A 45 4.17 16.65 13.83
CA PHE A 45 3.22 15.78 14.51
C PHE A 45 2.72 16.37 15.83
N ARG A 46 3.56 17.07 16.60
CA ARG A 46 3.12 17.82 17.79
C ARG A 46 2.07 18.86 17.44
N ALA A 47 2.28 19.64 16.39
CA ALA A 47 1.28 20.62 15.94
C ALA A 47 -0.02 19.92 15.54
N LEU A 48 0.07 18.77 14.87
CA LEU A 48 -1.07 17.95 14.44
C LEU A 48 -1.89 17.40 15.62
N SER A 49 -1.28 17.14 16.77
CA SER A 49 -1.99 16.69 17.99
C SER A 49 -3.04 17.68 18.48
N SER A 50 -2.97 18.95 18.08
CA SER A 50 -4.00 19.95 18.37
C SER A 50 -5.28 19.79 17.53
N SER A 51 -5.24 18.95 16.50
CA SER A 51 -6.31 18.73 15.52
C SER A 51 -7.24 17.58 15.94
N SER A 52 -8.03 17.81 17.00
CA SER A 52 -8.94 16.78 17.53
C SER A 52 -10.09 16.38 16.58
N GLN A 53 -10.29 17.12 15.49
CA GLN A 53 -11.31 16.85 14.47
C GLN A 53 -10.76 16.20 13.20
N LEU A 54 -9.46 15.87 13.17
CA LEU A 54 -8.83 15.28 11.99
C LEU A 54 -9.35 13.87 11.77
N ARG A 55 -9.99 13.64 10.62
CA ARG A 55 -10.56 12.35 10.19
C ARG A 55 -9.72 11.66 9.14
N ASP A 56 -9.19 12.43 8.19
CA ASP A 56 -8.39 11.92 7.08
C ASP A 56 -6.97 12.47 7.15
N LEU A 57 -5.99 11.58 7.24
CA LEU A 57 -4.57 11.91 7.16
C LEU A 57 -3.91 11.12 6.03
N GLU A 58 -3.38 11.83 5.04
CA GLU A 58 -2.63 11.28 3.91
C GLU A 58 -1.17 11.78 3.97
N ILE A 59 -0.21 10.86 4.00
CA ILE A 59 1.24 11.16 4.01
C ILE A 59 1.89 10.42 2.85
N ILE A 60 2.36 11.17 1.86
CA ILE A 60 2.76 10.66 0.54
C ILE A 60 4.15 11.20 0.17
N SER A 61 5.10 10.32 -0.13
CA SER A 61 6.45 10.70 -0.58
C SER A 61 7.14 11.72 0.33
N VAL A 62 6.93 11.62 1.65
CA VAL A 62 7.53 12.53 2.62
C VAL A 62 8.96 12.08 2.93
N LEU A 63 9.88 13.04 2.93
CA LEU A 63 11.29 12.83 3.26
C LEU A 63 11.65 13.60 4.51
N ALA A 64 12.57 13.07 5.31
CA ALA A 64 13.24 13.83 6.35
C ALA A 64 14.75 13.61 6.21
N ALA A 65 15.56 14.65 6.45
CA ALA A 65 17.00 14.45 6.48
C ALA A 65 17.35 13.50 7.64
N VAL A 66 17.97 12.38 7.28
CA VAL A 66 18.34 11.33 8.22
C VAL A 66 19.70 11.65 8.82
N ASP A 67 19.79 11.68 10.14
CA ASP A 67 21.07 11.64 10.82
C ASP A 67 21.67 10.23 10.63
N ARG A 68 22.71 10.14 9.81
CA ARG A 68 23.32 8.89 9.32
C ARG A 68 23.71 7.92 10.44
N LEU A 69 23.84 8.38 11.67
CA LEU A 69 24.26 7.58 12.82
C LEU A 69 23.10 6.89 13.58
N ARG A 70 21.83 7.18 13.27
CA ARG A 70 20.66 6.76 14.10
C ARG A 70 19.64 5.87 13.42
N VAL A 71 19.90 5.41 12.21
CA VAL A 71 18.89 4.79 11.32
C VAL A 71 18.40 3.43 11.80
N LEU A 72 19.25 2.71 12.53
CA LEU A 72 18.95 1.35 13.00
C LEU A 72 18.40 1.31 14.42
N LEU A 73 18.36 2.45 15.11
CA LEU A 73 17.80 2.48 16.46
C LEU A 73 16.30 2.76 16.36
N PRO A 74 15.47 2.00 17.09
CA PRO A 74 14.08 2.35 17.27
C PRO A 74 13.97 3.84 17.67
N PRO A 75 12.93 4.55 17.20
CA PRO A 75 12.55 5.83 17.78
C PRO A 75 12.66 5.77 19.31
N PRO A 76 13.22 6.79 19.98
CA PRO A 76 12.98 6.93 21.41
C PRO A 76 11.47 6.83 21.63
N SER A 77 11.05 5.87 22.45
CA SER A 77 9.66 5.43 22.69
C SER A 77 8.69 6.50 23.20
N ASP A 78 9.15 7.74 23.36
CA ASP A 78 8.52 8.72 24.24
C ASP A 78 7.68 9.74 23.48
N PHE A 79 7.63 9.66 22.14
CA PHE A 79 6.89 10.59 21.32
C PHE A 79 5.75 9.92 20.55
N GLN A 80 4.53 10.07 21.09
CA GLN A 80 3.28 9.67 20.45
C GLN A 80 2.24 10.80 20.54
N ILE A 81 1.44 10.95 19.49
CA ILE A 81 0.30 11.85 19.45
C ILE A 81 -1.00 11.05 19.34
N SER A 82 -2.05 11.55 19.99
CA SER A 82 -3.40 11.00 19.87
C SER A 82 -4.20 11.80 18.84
N LEU A 83 -4.84 11.10 17.91
CA LEU A 83 -5.75 11.66 16.91
C LEU A 83 -7.12 10.97 17.07
N PRO A 84 -7.93 11.39 18.05
CA PRO A 84 -9.08 10.61 18.50
C PRO A 84 -10.24 10.53 17.49
N ALA A 85 -10.30 11.46 16.54
CA ALA A 85 -11.31 11.47 15.48
C ALA A 85 -10.79 10.93 14.15
N LEU A 86 -9.57 10.37 14.12
CA LEU A 86 -9.00 9.82 12.89
C LEU A 86 -9.84 8.62 12.47
N ASP A 87 -10.30 8.64 11.22
CA ASP A 87 -11.07 7.58 10.58
C ASP A 87 -10.20 6.85 9.55
N ARG A 88 -9.32 7.57 8.84
CA ARG A 88 -8.47 7.04 7.78
C ARG A 88 -7.04 7.58 7.87
N LEU A 89 -6.07 6.66 7.86
CA LEU A 89 -4.65 6.92 7.69
C LEU A 89 -4.16 6.29 6.38
N TYR A 90 -3.67 7.11 5.46
CA TYR A 90 -3.15 6.67 4.17
C TYR A 90 -1.66 7.02 4.07
N LEU A 91 -0.83 6.00 3.88
CA LEU A 91 0.63 6.11 3.79
C LEU A 91 1.08 5.58 2.43
N GLU A 92 1.81 6.40 1.67
CA GLU A 92 2.26 6.03 0.33
C GLU A 92 3.70 6.50 0.09
N ASP A 93 4.48 5.65 -0.58
CA ASP A 93 5.79 6.05 -1.12
C ASP A 93 6.76 6.57 -0.06
N LEU A 94 6.69 6.00 1.15
CA LEU A 94 7.57 6.37 2.27
C LEU A 94 8.75 5.40 2.35
N TYR A 95 9.95 5.95 2.57
CA TYR A 95 11.12 5.15 2.96
C TYR A 95 10.87 4.45 4.30
N PRO A 96 11.47 3.27 4.56
CA PRO A 96 11.22 2.51 5.79
C PRO A 96 11.43 3.29 7.10
N ASP A 97 12.43 4.15 7.16
CA ASP A 97 12.73 4.96 8.34
C ASP A 97 11.66 6.04 8.60
N ILE A 98 11.16 6.67 7.53
CA ILE A 98 10.06 7.63 7.61
C ILE A 98 8.76 6.91 7.95
N LEU A 99 8.48 5.78 7.32
CA LEU A 99 7.32 4.95 7.62
C LEU A 99 7.28 4.58 9.11
N ASN A 100 8.41 4.10 9.65
CA ASN A 100 8.57 3.79 11.06
C ASN A 100 8.37 5.03 11.94
N ALA A 101 8.96 6.17 11.59
CA ALA A 101 8.81 7.40 12.35
C ALA A 101 7.36 7.89 12.40
N VAL A 102 6.64 7.82 11.27
CA VAL A 102 5.22 8.19 11.17
C VAL A 102 4.37 7.28 12.04
N LEU A 103 4.53 5.96 11.88
CA LEU A 103 3.75 4.98 12.64
C LEU A 103 4.05 5.08 14.14
N ALA A 104 5.32 5.15 14.53
CA ALA A 104 5.69 5.32 15.93
C ALA A 104 5.20 6.64 16.55
N SER A 105 4.95 7.68 15.74
CA SER A 105 4.49 8.99 16.23
C SER A 105 3.00 9.06 16.48
N ILE A 106 2.19 8.15 15.93
CA ILE A 106 0.73 8.16 16.09
C ILE A 106 0.34 7.02 17.04
N THR A 107 -0.53 7.28 18.01
CA THR A 107 -1.08 6.21 18.84
C THR A 107 -2.01 5.32 17.99
N PRO A 108 -1.85 3.99 18.00
CA PRO A 108 -2.79 3.08 17.33
C PRO A 108 -4.23 3.33 17.79
N GLY A 109 -5.17 3.25 16.86
CA GLY A 109 -6.60 3.48 17.12
C GLY A 109 -7.49 2.57 16.30
N GLY A 110 -8.79 2.89 16.23
CA GLY A 110 -9.76 2.19 15.40
C GLY A 110 -9.88 2.72 13.97
N HIS A 111 -8.95 3.57 13.53
CA HIS A 111 -8.94 4.12 12.18
C HIS A 111 -8.49 3.05 11.17
N GLY A 112 -9.01 3.15 9.95
CA GLY A 112 -8.57 2.32 8.85
C GLY A 112 -7.18 2.76 8.38
N VAL A 113 -6.26 1.81 8.20
CA VAL A 113 -4.92 2.07 7.67
C VAL A 113 -4.78 1.48 6.27
N THR A 114 -4.41 2.34 5.33
CA THR A 114 -4.02 1.95 3.98
C THR A 114 -2.54 2.21 3.79
N LEU A 115 -1.79 1.16 3.47
CA LEU A 115 -0.37 1.22 3.19
C LEU A 115 -0.12 0.93 1.71
N ASN A 116 0.39 1.92 0.98
CA ASN A 116 0.77 1.78 -0.42
C ASN A 116 2.30 1.74 -0.55
N LEU A 117 2.82 0.53 -0.74
CA LEU A 117 4.24 0.27 -0.90
C LEU A 117 4.65 0.48 -2.37
N THR A 118 5.63 1.32 -2.58
CA THR A 118 6.21 1.65 -3.89
C THR A 118 7.71 1.35 -3.89
N SER A 119 8.41 1.65 -4.99
CA SER A 119 9.87 1.50 -5.07
C SER A 119 10.64 2.18 -3.93
N ASN A 120 10.16 3.32 -3.42
CA ASN A 120 10.83 4.03 -2.33
C ASN A 120 10.69 3.29 -0.99
N SER A 121 9.61 2.52 -0.80
CA SER A 121 9.42 1.70 0.39
C SER A 121 10.36 0.50 0.47
N TYR A 122 10.93 0.10 -0.66
CA TYR A 122 11.97 -0.94 -0.75
C TYR A 122 13.37 -0.34 -0.96
N SER A 123 13.50 0.98 -0.89
CA SER A 123 14.78 1.64 -1.01
C SER A 123 15.24 2.06 0.38
N THR A 124 16.54 2.00 0.64
CA THR A 124 17.12 2.78 1.74
C THR A 124 18.26 3.61 1.18
N PRO A 125 18.50 4.81 1.74
CA PRO A 125 19.67 5.60 1.35
C PRO A 125 21.00 5.00 1.87
N PHE A 126 20.98 3.78 2.43
CA PHE A 126 22.12 3.10 3.04
C PHE A 126 22.37 1.76 2.35
N GLU A 127 23.58 1.23 2.46
CA GLU A 127 23.94 -0.12 1.95
C GLU A 127 23.31 -1.27 2.78
N ALA A 128 22.32 -0.97 3.62
CA ALA A 128 21.59 -1.97 4.38
C ALA A 128 20.51 -2.59 3.50
N ASP A 129 20.25 -3.89 3.70
CA ASP A 129 19.17 -4.61 3.04
C ASP A 129 17.82 -3.93 3.38
N PRO A 130 17.21 -3.22 2.40
CA PRO A 130 15.97 -2.49 2.63
C PRO A 130 14.82 -3.38 3.09
N LEU A 131 14.86 -4.65 2.71
CA LEU A 131 13.81 -5.62 2.96
C LEU A 131 13.80 -6.05 4.41
N ASN A 132 14.98 -6.29 4.98
CA ASN A 132 15.11 -6.56 6.41
C ASN A 132 14.65 -5.37 7.23
N ILE A 133 14.95 -4.14 6.80
CA ILE A 133 14.48 -2.94 7.50
C ILE A 133 12.97 -2.83 7.39
N LEU A 134 12.38 -2.95 6.20
CA LEU A 134 10.93 -2.92 6.04
C LEU A 134 10.25 -3.99 6.88
N LYS A 135 10.77 -5.23 6.88
CA LYS A 135 10.28 -6.32 7.72
C LYS A 135 10.33 -5.97 9.20
N LEU A 136 11.44 -5.43 9.70
CA LEU A 136 11.55 -4.99 11.09
C LEU A 136 10.54 -3.88 11.44
N VAL A 137 10.32 -2.94 10.51
CA VAL A 137 9.31 -1.89 10.68
C VAL A 137 7.91 -2.51 10.75
N LEU A 138 7.59 -3.44 9.85
CA LEU A 138 6.30 -4.13 9.78
C LEU A 138 6.07 -5.05 11.00
N GLU A 139 7.08 -5.78 11.47
CA GLU A 139 7.04 -6.61 12.69
C GLU A 139 6.83 -5.78 13.95
N GLY A 140 7.39 -4.57 13.98
CA GLY A 140 7.21 -3.61 15.08
C GLY A 140 5.87 -2.87 15.05
N LEU A 141 5.01 -3.11 14.06
CA LEU A 141 3.75 -2.39 13.96
C LEU A 141 2.78 -2.81 15.05
N SER A 142 2.39 -1.80 15.82
CA SER A 142 1.18 -1.87 16.65
C SER A 142 -0.09 -1.47 15.87
N PHE A 143 0.05 -1.08 14.61
CA PHE A 143 -1.04 -0.70 13.72
C PHE A 143 -1.65 -1.91 13.03
N GLN A 144 -2.95 -1.80 12.76
CA GLN A 144 -3.69 -2.77 11.98
C GLN A 144 -3.79 -2.22 10.57
N VAL A 145 -3.09 -2.83 9.62
CA VAL A 145 -3.20 -2.47 8.20
C VAL A 145 -4.40 -3.22 7.63
N ASP A 146 -5.42 -2.48 7.19
CA ASP A 146 -6.63 -3.07 6.60
C ASP A 146 -6.47 -3.26 5.10
N THR A 147 -5.79 -2.32 4.45
CA THR A 147 -5.57 -2.30 3.01
C THR A 147 -4.09 -2.19 2.70
N LEU A 148 -3.58 -3.17 1.94
CA LEU A 148 -2.24 -3.15 1.38
C LEU A 148 -2.35 -2.87 -0.12
N MET A 149 -1.56 -1.91 -0.60
CA MET A 149 -1.41 -1.60 -2.02
C MET A 149 0.06 -1.74 -2.39
N MET A 150 0.33 -2.25 -3.59
CA MET A 150 1.69 -2.45 -4.09
C MET A 150 1.77 -2.06 -5.55
N GLY A 151 2.38 -0.90 -5.83
CA GLY A 151 2.50 -0.34 -7.18
C GLY A 151 3.76 -0.74 -7.93
N CYS A 152 4.61 -1.58 -7.33
CA CYS A 152 5.83 -2.08 -7.95
C CYS A 152 6.12 -3.47 -7.39
N GLU A 153 6.59 -4.35 -8.27
CA GLU A 153 7.07 -5.67 -7.86
C GLU A 153 8.33 -5.49 -7.01
N PRO A 154 8.36 -6.03 -5.78
CA PRO A 154 9.56 -5.97 -4.95
C PRO A 154 10.57 -6.99 -5.48
N ALA A 155 11.72 -6.50 -5.94
CA ALA A 155 12.83 -7.36 -6.33
C ALA A 155 13.25 -8.24 -5.13
N ASP A 156 13.28 -9.56 -5.34
CA ASP A 156 13.78 -10.56 -4.39
C ASP A 156 13.02 -10.66 -3.04
N VAL A 157 11.78 -10.18 -2.97
CA VAL A 157 10.95 -10.31 -1.75
C VAL A 157 9.91 -11.41 -1.90
N SER A 158 9.88 -12.30 -0.91
CA SER A 158 8.71 -13.15 -0.70
C SER A 158 7.54 -12.29 -0.23
N PHE A 159 6.57 -12.13 -1.12
CA PHE A 159 5.33 -11.43 -0.84
C PHE A 159 4.53 -12.13 0.27
N HIS A 160 4.63 -13.46 0.35
CA HIS A 160 4.07 -14.25 1.44
C HIS A 160 4.61 -13.80 2.82
N GLY A 161 5.90 -13.46 2.88
CA GLY A 161 6.54 -12.92 4.07
C GLY A 161 5.95 -11.58 4.49
N ILE A 162 5.71 -10.66 3.55
CA ILE A 162 5.08 -9.36 3.82
C ILE A 162 3.65 -9.55 4.35
N LEU A 163 2.85 -10.39 3.71
CA LEU A 163 1.46 -10.61 4.10
C LEU A 163 1.33 -11.18 5.52
N LYS A 164 2.23 -12.10 5.92
CA LYS A 164 2.28 -12.65 7.29
C LYS A 164 2.52 -11.60 8.37
N LEU A 165 3.17 -10.48 8.04
CA LEU A 165 3.40 -9.39 9.00
C LEU A 165 2.14 -8.55 9.23
N MET A 166 1.12 -8.72 8.39
CA MET A 166 -0.10 -7.92 8.42
C MET A 166 -1.35 -8.83 8.38
N PRO A 167 -1.57 -9.66 9.42
CA PRO A 167 -2.65 -10.66 9.45
C PRO A 167 -4.07 -10.08 9.32
N ARG A 168 -4.24 -8.77 9.52
CA ARG A 168 -5.53 -8.07 9.45
C ARG A 168 -5.85 -7.46 8.09
N VAL A 169 -4.94 -7.55 7.12
CA VAL A 169 -5.20 -7.08 5.76
C VAL A 169 -6.38 -7.87 5.19
N THR A 170 -7.38 -7.13 4.73
CA THR A 170 -8.57 -7.69 4.06
C THR A 170 -8.63 -7.29 2.60
N SER A 171 -8.00 -6.17 2.24
CA SER A 171 -7.98 -5.67 0.88
C SER A 171 -6.56 -5.59 0.36
N LEU A 172 -6.31 -6.23 -0.78
CA LEU A 172 -5.03 -6.21 -1.46
C LEU A 172 -5.16 -5.64 -2.87
N TYR A 173 -4.32 -4.67 -3.18
CA TYR A 173 -4.20 -4.06 -4.50
C TYR A 173 -2.79 -4.26 -5.03
N MET A 174 -2.67 -4.87 -6.21
CA MET A 174 -1.42 -5.09 -6.93
C MET A 174 -1.53 -4.39 -8.27
N ASP A 175 -0.56 -3.55 -8.58
CA ASP A 175 -0.62 -2.72 -9.77
C ASP A 175 0.73 -2.64 -10.47
N SER A 176 0.71 -2.78 -11.80
CA SER A 176 1.89 -2.64 -12.66
C SER A 176 2.98 -3.70 -12.43
N TRP A 177 2.61 -4.95 -12.08
CA TRP A 177 3.58 -6.05 -11.86
C TRP A 177 3.94 -6.75 -13.18
N THR A 178 5.16 -7.26 -13.30
CA THR A 178 5.57 -8.09 -14.45
C THR A 178 6.10 -9.41 -13.93
N MET A 179 5.18 -10.34 -13.66
CA MET A 179 5.51 -11.64 -13.11
C MET A 179 6.16 -12.49 -14.20
N HIS A 180 7.46 -12.74 -14.07
CA HIS A 180 8.19 -13.63 -14.99
C HIS A 180 7.91 -15.11 -14.72
N ASP A 181 7.46 -15.42 -13.50
CA ASP A 181 7.01 -16.73 -13.09
C ASP A 181 5.82 -16.59 -12.13
N SER A 182 5.20 -17.71 -11.77
CA SER A 182 4.01 -17.71 -10.93
C SER A 182 4.29 -17.70 -9.42
N ARG A 183 5.55 -17.55 -8.97
CA ARG A 183 5.89 -17.59 -7.52
C ARG A 183 5.18 -16.49 -6.74
N HIS A 184 5.00 -15.31 -7.33
CA HIS A 184 4.27 -14.21 -6.69
C HIS A 184 2.78 -14.53 -6.46
N LEU A 185 2.17 -15.33 -7.33
CA LEU A 185 0.80 -15.82 -7.16
C LEU A 185 0.74 -16.97 -6.14
N LEU A 186 1.75 -17.84 -6.10
CA LEU A 186 1.85 -18.86 -5.06
C LEU A 186 1.97 -18.25 -3.66
N ASP A 187 2.68 -17.13 -3.55
CA ASP A 187 2.83 -16.38 -2.30
C ASP A 187 1.51 -15.82 -1.75
N LEU A 188 0.50 -15.62 -2.62
CA LEU A 188 -0.85 -15.24 -2.25
C LEU A 188 -1.67 -16.38 -1.66
N ILE A 189 -1.32 -17.64 -1.91
CA ILE A 189 -2.16 -18.76 -1.49
C ILE A 189 -2.19 -18.82 0.04
N SER A 190 -3.38 -18.68 0.60
CA SER A 190 -3.59 -18.83 2.04
C SER A 190 -3.17 -20.23 2.50
N PRO A 191 -2.37 -20.36 3.56
CA PRO A 191 -2.09 -21.64 4.18
C PRO A 191 -3.39 -22.34 4.61
N ALA A 192 -3.42 -23.67 4.48
CA ALA A 192 -4.56 -24.48 4.90
C ALA A 192 -4.77 -24.49 6.44
N ASP A 193 -3.75 -24.09 7.19
CA ASP A 193 -3.82 -24.00 8.65
C ASP A 193 -4.73 -22.84 9.08
N PRO A 194 -5.89 -23.10 9.71
CA PRO A 194 -6.81 -22.06 10.13
C PRO A 194 -6.26 -21.19 11.26
N THR A 195 -5.18 -21.61 11.91
CA THR A 195 -4.47 -20.87 12.96
C THR A 195 -3.34 -20.01 12.41
N SER A 196 -3.10 -20.03 11.10
CA SER A 196 -2.09 -19.20 10.47
C SER A 196 -2.42 -17.72 10.62
N ASP A 197 -1.41 -16.91 10.97
CA ASP A 197 -1.46 -15.44 10.93
C ASP A 197 -1.43 -14.89 9.48
N PHE A 198 -1.89 -15.67 8.50
CA PHE A 198 -1.99 -15.21 7.13
C PHE A 198 -3.29 -14.42 6.93
N PRO A 199 -3.25 -13.29 6.19
CA PRO A 199 -4.44 -12.47 5.98
C PRO A 199 -5.54 -13.22 5.23
N LYS A 200 -6.79 -12.92 5.59
CA LYS A 200 -7.98 -13.41 4.89
C LYS A 200 -8.51 -12.31 4.00
N LEU A 201 -8.07 -12.31 2.75
CA LEU A 201 -8.48 -11.31 1.78
C LEU A 201 -9.97 -11.46 1.45
N THR A 202 -10.69 -10.35 1.46
CA THR A 202 -12.06 -10.22 0.94
C THR A 202 -12.07 -9.41 -0.35
N LYS A 203 -11.05 -8.58 -0.58
CA LYS A 203 -10.86 -7.84 -1.83
C LYS A 203 -9.47 -8.10 -2.40
N LEU A 204 -9.43 -8.48 -3.68
CA LEU A 204 -8.18 -8.66 -4.42
C LEU A 204 -8.28 -7.92 -5.74
N HIS A 205 -7.43 -6.94 -5.96
CA HIS A 205 -7.39 -6.16 -7.19
C HIS A 205 -6.01 -6.29 -7.81
N ILE A 206 -5.96 -6.77 -9.04
CA ILE A 206 -4.73 -6.93 -9.82
C ILE A 206 -4.92 -6.13 -11.11
N SER A 207 -4.15 -5.07 -11.31
CA SER A 207 -4.28 -4.14 -12.44
C SER A 207 -2.97 -3.97 -13.17
N ARG A 208 -3.03 -3.79 -14.50
CA ARG A 208 -1.86 -3.60 -15.39
C ARG A 208 -0.73 -4.61 -15.14
N THR A 209 -1.08 -5.83 -14.75
CA THR A 209 -0.12 -6.88 -14.38
C THR A 209 0.04 -7.85 -15.53
N THR A 210 1.27 -8.27 -15.80
CA THR A 210 1.55 -9.40 -16.69
C THR A 210 1.79 -10.67 -15.91
N ILE A 211 1.16 -11.76 -16.32
CA ILE A 211 1.40 -13.11 -15.81
C ILE A 211 1.67 -14.07 -16.96
N PRO A 212 2.50 -15.11 -16.77
CA PRO A 212 2.65 -16.15 -17.78
C PRO A 212 1.36 -16.97 -17.87
N LEU A 213 1.09 -17.58 -19.03
CA LEU A 213 -0.04 -18.48 -19.24
C LEU A 213 -0.06 -19.62 -18.20
N SER A 214 1.10 -20.13 -17.82
CA SER A 214 1.25 -21.15 -16.78
C SER A 214 0.86 -20.67 -15.37
N GLY A 215 0.77 -19.36 -15.14
CA GLY A 215 0.38 -18.76 -13.87
C GLY A 215 -1.13 -18.63 -13.66
N LEU A 216 -1.96 -18.95 -14.66
CA LEU A 216 -3.41 -18.84 -14.53
C LEU A 216 -4.00 -19.79 -13.49
N ASP A 217 -3.46 -21.02 -13.38
CA ASP A 217 -3.87 -21.96 -12.35
C ASP A 217 -3.47 -21.46 -10.95
N ASP A 218 -2.31 -20.80 -10.82
CA ASP A 218 -1.87 -20.23 -9.55
C ASP A 218 -2.71 -19.01 -9.15
N LEU A 219 -3.11 -18.17 -10.11
CA LEU A 219 -4.08 -17.10 -9.87
C LEU A 219 -5.42 -17.66 -9.39
N ARG A 220 -5.92 -18.73 -10.03
CA ARG A 220 -7.13 -19.43 -9.61
C ARG A 220 -7.00 -19.95 -8.18
N ASN A 221 -5.89 -20.61 -7.86
CA ASN A 221 -5.62 -21.15 -6.54
C ASN A 221 -5.52 -20.05 -5.48
N ALA A 222 -4.86 -18.94 -5.79
CA ALA A 222 -4.77 -17.77 -4.91
C ALA A 222 -6.16 -17.23 -4.57
N VAL A 223 -6.98 -16.93 -5.59
CA VAL A 223 -8.36 -16.44 -5.40
C VAL A 223 -9.20 -17.44 -4.61
N ALA A 224 -9.14 -18.74 -4.93
CA ALA A 224 -9.91 -19.77 -4.25
C ALA A 224 -9.48 -20.03 -2.80
N SER A 225 -8.24 -19.67 -2.43
CA SER A 225 -7.73 -19.83 -1.07
C SER A 225 -8.25 -18.78 -0.08
N HIS A 226 -8.97 -17.76 -0.58
CA HIS A 226 -9.48 -16.65 0.21
C HIS A 226 -11.01 -16.51 0.06
N PRO A 227 -11.70 -15.94 1.06
CA PRO A 227 -13.13 -15.60 0.97
C PRO A 227 -13.33 -14.31 0.15
N ILE A 228 -12.93 -14.29 -1.12
CA ILE A 228 -12.98 -13.10 -1.98
C ILE A 228 -14.44 -12.73 -2.27
N GLU A 229 -14.82 -11.51 -1.90
CA GLU A 229 -16.11 -10.89 -2.19
C GLU A 229 -16.04 -9.99 -3.43
N GLU A 230 -14.90 -9.32 -3.63
CA GLU A 230 -14.63 -8.42 -4.75
C GLU A 230 -13.28 -8.73 -5.40
N LEU A 231 -13.29 -8.98 -6.71
CA LEU A 231 -12.11 -9.29 -7.51
C LEU A 231 -11.96 -8.31 -8.68
N GLY A 232 -10.95 -7.45 -8.60
CA GLY A 232 -10.55 -6.55 -9.68
C GLY A 232 -9.49 -7.20 -10.57
N ILE A 233 -9.70 -7.29 -11.89
CA ILE A 233 -8.76 -7.95 -12.82
C ILE A 233 -8.51 -7.08 -14.05
N GLY A 234 -7.25 -6.69 -14.21
CA GLY A 234 -6.65 -6.07 -15.39
C GLY A 234 -5.31 -6.73 -15.66
N VAL A 235 -5.35 -7.93 -16.25
CA VAL A 235 -4.18 -8.79 -16.42
C VAL A 235 -3.93 -9.07 -17.89
N VAL A 236 -2.67 -8.97 -18.29
CA VAL A 236 -2.15 -9.42 -19.58
C VAL A 236 -1.48 -10.78 -19.38
N VAL A 237 -1.84 -11.75 -20.19
CA VAL A 237 -1.29 -13.10 -20.17
C VAL A 237 -0.26 -13.24 -21.28
N THR A 238 0.91 -13.79 -20.97
CA THR A 238 1.98 -13.99 -21.95
C THR A 238 2.35 -15.46 -22.10
N GLU A 239 2.69 -15.87 -23.32
CA GLU A 239 3.21 -17.21 -23.57
C GLU A 239 4.74 -17.22 -23.42
N ILE A 240 5.27 -18.21 -22.69
CA ILE A 240 6.71 -18.27 -22.41
C ILE A 240 7.46 -18.62 -23.70
N GLY A 241 8.29 -17.69 -24.19
CA GLY A 241 9.23 -17.93 -25.29
C GLY A 241 8.88 -17.24 -26.60
N GLU A 242 7.72 -16.60 -26.68
CA GLU A 242 7.30 -15.82 -27.86
C GLU A 242 7.22 -14.34 -27.48
N THR A 243 7.99 -13.50 -28.17
CA THR A 243 8.21 -12.10 -27.78
C THR A 243 7.07 -11.16 -28.16
N GLU A 244 5.97 -11.64 -28.74
CA GLU A 244 4.98 -10.77 -29.38
C GLU A 244 3.51 -11.04 -29.04
N ASP A 245 3.17 -12.18 -28.42
CA ASP A 245 1.76 -12.52 -28.16
C ASP A 245 1.38 -12.23 -26.70
N ASP A 246 0.88 -11.00 -26.50
CA ASP A 246 0.27 -10.53 -25.27
C ASP A 246 -1.27 -10.65 -25.38
N TYR A 247 -1.88 -11.45 -24.51
CA TYR A 247 -3.33 -11.65 -24.48
C TYR A 247 -3.97 -10.90 -23.32
N ASP A 248 -4.88 -9.99 -23.62
CA ASP A 248 -5.68 -9.34 -22.57
C ASP A 248 -6.74 -10.31 -22.05
N LEU A 249 -6.72 -10.61 -20.75
CA LEU A 249 -7.67 -11.53 -20.11
C LEU A 249 -9.14 -11.07 -20.27
N GLN A 250 -9.37 -9.79 -20.55
CA GLN A 250 -10.70 -9.22 -20.83
C GLN A 250 -11.21 -9.52 -22.23
N ARG A 251 -10.33 -9.86 -23.18
CA ARG A 251 -10.71 -10.16 -24.56
C ARG A 251 -11.08 -11.64 -24.71
N PRO A 252 -12.17 -11.94 -25.42
CA PRO A 252 -12.58 -13.33 -25.61
C PRO A 252 -11.52 -14.03 -26.45
N LEU A 253 -10.99 -15.13 -25.91
CA LEU A 253 -9.95 -15.94 -26.52
C LEU A 253 -10.14 -17.37 -26.02
N GLU A 254 -10.12 -18.34 -26.94
CA GLU A 254 -10.47 -19.73 -26.63
C GLU A 254 -9.57 -20.32 -25.52
N GLU A 255 -8.29 -19.95 -25.46
CA GLU A 255 -7.39 -20.40 -24.39
C GLU A 255 -7.72 -19.80 -23.01
N LEU A 256 -8.33 -18.61 -22.97
CA LEU A 256 -8.64 -17.88 -21.72
C LEU A 256 -10.10 -18.04 -21.28
N ASP A 257 -10.98 -18.53 -22.15
CA ASP A 257 -12.39 -18.76 -21.85
C ASP A 257 -12.61 -19.65 -20.61
N PRO A 258 -11.83 -20.72 -20.35
CA PRO A 258 -11.98 -21.52 -19.13
C PRO A 258 -11.74 -20.73 -17.84
N ILE A 259 -10.74 -19.83 -17.80
CA ILE A 259 -10.48 -19.04 -16.60
C ILE A 259 -11.48 -17.88 -16.45
N ARG A 260 -11.87 -17.25 -17.56
CA ARG A 260 -12.91 -16.21 -17.55
C ARG A 260 -14.25 -16.74 -17.04
N SER A 261 -14.67 -17.90 -17.54
CA SER A 261 -15.91 -18.55 -17.11
C SER A 261 -15.83 -18.92 -15.63
N TRP A 262 -14.69 -19.45 -15.17
CA TRP A 262 -14.47 -19.75 -13.76
C TRP A 262 -14.58 -18.50 -12.87
N LEU A 263 -13.99 -17.36 -13.29
CA LEU A 263 -14.05 -16.10 -12.56
C LEU A 263 -15.48 -15.56 -12.44
N LEU A 264 -16.26 -15.61 -13.53
CA LEU A 264 -17.59 -15.03 -13.61
C LEU A 264 -18.68 -15.92 -13.01
N ASP A 265 -18.57 -17.24 -13.16
CA ASP A 265 -19.67 -18.16 -12.89
C ASP A 265 -19.60 -18.83 -11.51
N THR A 266 -18.41 -18.92 -10.90
CA THR A 266 -18.18 -19.96 -9.89
C THR A 266 -17.78 -19.44 -8.50
N VAL A 267 -16.97 -18.38 -8.39
CA VAL A 267 -16.23 -18.14 -7.14
C VAL A 267 -16.40 -16.75 -6.54
N VAL A 268 -16.52 -15.69 -7.34
CA VAL A 268 -16.49 -14.33 -6.79
C VAL A 268 -17.82 -13.59 -6.97
N PRO A 269 -18.43 -13.07 -5.89
CA PRO A 269 -19.69 -12.33 -5.95
C PRO A 269 -19.64 -11.10 -6.88
N GLN A 270 -18.50 -10.40 -6.91
CA GLN A 270 -18.32 -9.20 -7.72
C GLN A 270 -16.98 -9.25 -8.45
N VAL A 271 -17.02 -9.29 -9.78
CA VAL A 271 -15.83 -9.16 -10.65
C VAL A 271 -15.84 -7.78 -11.31
N VAL A 272 -14.73 -7.06 -11.18
CA VAL A 272 -14.51 -5.74 -11.79
C VAL A 272 -13.36 -5.83 -12.78
N TRP A 273 -13.61 -5.50 -14.04
CA TRP A 273 -12.57 -5.45 -15.05
C TRP A 273 -11.79 -4.13 -14.93
N LEU A 274 -10.47 -4.22 -14.69
CA LEU A 274 -9.55 -3.09 -14.53
C LEU A 274 -8.67 -2.94 -15.78
N PRO A 275 -8.14 -1.76 -16.12
CA PRO A 275 -7.19 -1.58 -17.22
C PRO A 275 -6.07 -2.63 -17.21
N SER A 276 -5.92 -3.30 -18.34
CA SER A 276 -4.86 -4.28 -18.61
C SER A 276 -3.64 -3.63 -19.27
N ASP A 277 -3.80 -2.45 -19.86
CA ASP A 277 -2.76 -1.86 -20.69
C ASP A 277 -1.63 -1.20 -19.90
N LYS A 278 -0.41 -1.70 -20.12
CA LYS A 278 0.82 -1.10 -19.59
C LYS A 278 1.09 0.31 -20.14
N TYR A 279 0.43 0.68 -21.23
CA TYR A 279 0.73 1.87 -22.03
C TYR A 279 -0.32 2.97 -21.95
N SER A 280 -1.48 2.77 -21.29
CA SER A 280 -2.34 3.91 -20.96
C SER A 280 -1.71 4.75 -19.85
N LYS A 281 -2.18 6.00 -19.76
CA LYS A 281 -1.69 7.07 -18.87
C LYS A 281 -1.32 6.57 -17.46
N PRO A 282 -0.34 7.21 -16.80
CA PRO A 282 0.15 6.78 -15.50
C PRO A 282 -1.00 6.76 -14.49
N SER A 283 -1.16 5.58 -13.88
CA SER A 283 -2.06 5.19 -12.79
C SER A 283 -3.55 5.45 -12.95
N MET A 284 -4.34 4.42 -12.63
CA MET A 284 -5.78 4.58 -12.51
C MET A 284 -6.07 5.71 -11.51
N PRO A 285 -7.08 6.55 -11.78
CA PRO A 285 -7.51 7.58 -10.85
C PRO A 285 -7.71 7.04 -9.43
N GLU A 286 -8.34 5.87 -9.26
CA GLU A 286 -8.53 5.21 -7.96
C GLU A 286 -7.23 4.84 -7.21
N PHE A 287 -6.10 4.70 -7.92
CA PHE A 287 -4.77 4.50 -7.35
C PHE A 287 -3.98 5.80 -7.22
N GLN A 288 -4.45 6.86 -7.85
CA GLN A 288 -4.01 8.21 -7.55
C GLN A 288 -4.82 8.70 -6.35
N SER A 289 -4.15 8.77 -5.22
CA SER A 289 -3.86 10.10 -4.73
C SER A 289 -5.08 11.04 -4.62
N ASP A 290 -5.28 11.78 -5.71
CA ASP A 290 -6.23 12.88 -5.89
C ASP A 290 -7.70 12.45 -6.11
N VAL A 291 -8.00 11.16 -6.28
CA VAL A 291 -9.34 10.67 -6.73
C VAL A 291 -10.02 9.73 -5.73
N TRP A 292 -9.51 9.62 -4.49
CA TRP A 292 -10.35 9.16 -3.37
C TRP A 292 -11.38 10.23 -3.00
N VAL A 293 -12.37 10.42 -3.88
CA VAL A 293 -13.66 11.02 -3.56
C VAL A 293 -14.59 9.85 -3.28
N LEU A 294 -14.61 9.41 -2.02
CA LEU A 294 -15.76 8.66 -1.48
C LEU A 294 -16.89 9.66 -1.18
#